data_AF-A0A969EF92-F1
#
_entry.id   AF-A0A969EF92-F1
#
_cell.length_a   1.000
_cell.length_b   1.000
_cell.length_c   1.000
_cell.angle_alpha   90.00
_cell.angle_beta   90.00
_cell.angle_gamma   90.00
#
_symmetry.space_group_name_H-M   'P 1'
#
loop_
_entity.id
_entity.type
_entity.pdbx_description
1 polymer ?
#
loop_
_entity_poly.entity_id
_entity_poly.type
_entity_poly.pdbx_seq_one_letter_code
_entity_poly.pdbx_strand_id
1 'polypeptide(L)' 'MPGQARRAGGQLLRVGDAVWDLLAARRAGMLSVGLLSGGYGENELLAAGAYRVYRDAADLHRSLDELGVLP' A
#
# COMPACT_ATOMS: atom_id res chain seq x y z
N MET A 1 -18.12 27.49 -8.00
CA MET A 1 -18.00 26.07 -7.60
C MET A 1 -16.95 25.41 -8.48
N PRO A 2 -15.75 25.01 -8.01
CA PRO A 2 -14.81 24.30 -8.87
C PRO A 2 -15.26 22.85 -8.98
N GLY A 3 -15.42 22.39 -10.23
CA GLY A 3 -15.85 21.04 -10.58
C GLY A 3 -14.84 19.99 -10.13
N GLN A 4 -15.33 19.02 -9.37
CA GLN A 4 -14.56 17.82 -9.04
C GLN A 4 -14.36 17.00 -10.32
N ALA A 5 -13.12 16.99 -10.82
CA ALA A 5 -12.70 16.07 -11.84
C ALA A 5 -12.90 14.65 -11.32
N ARG A 6 -13.86 13.90 -11.88
CA ARG A 6 -13.96 12.45 -11.69
C ARG A 6 -12.63 11.86 -12.15
N ARG A 7 -11.78 11.45 -11.21
CA ARG A 7 -10.65 10.58 -11.53
C ARG A 7 -11.23 9.29 -12.10
N ALA A 8 -10.76 8.90 -13.29
CA ALA A 8 -10.97 7.56 -13.83
C ALA A 8 -10.71 6.53 -12.72
N GLY A 9 -11.52 5.47 -12.64
CA GLY A 9 -11.53 4.52 -11.53
C GLY A 9 -10.20 3.80 -11.34
N GLY A 10 -9.25 4.46 -10.70
CA GLY A 10 -7.98 3.91 -10.24
C GLY A 10 -8.11 3.53 -8.78
N GLN A 11 -7.68 2.33 -8.44
CA GLN A 11 -7.63 1.89 -7.06
C GLN A 11 -6.41 2.54 -6.38
N LEU A 12 -6.64 3.26 -5.28
CA LEU A 12 -5.58 3.93 -4.54
C LEU A 12 -4.98 2.96 -3.51
N LEU A 13 -3.69 2.66 -3.65
CA LEU A 13 -2.92 1.79 -2.75
C LEU A 13 -2.01 2.63 -1.85
N ARG A 14 -2.03 2.38 -0.54
CA ARG A 14 -1.05 2.96 0.40
C ARG A 14 0.18 2.04 0.47
N VAL A 15 1.38 2.60 0.46
CA VAL A 15 2.62 1.86 0.70
C VAL A 15 3.29 2.47 1.94
N GLY A 16 3.78 1.64 2.85
CA GLY A 16 4.47 2.10 4.06
C GLY A 16 5.32 1.01 4.68
N ASP A 17 6.28 1.41 5.49
CA ASP A 17 7.23 0.52 6.17
C ASP A 17 7.02 0.49 7.69
N ALA A 18 6.07 1.28 8.20
CA ALA A 18 5.65 1.30 9.60
C ALA A 18 4.21 0.82 9.78
N VAL A 19 3.93 0.20 10.93
CA VAL A 19 2.58 -0.19 11.36
C VAL A 19 1.58 0.97 11.27
N TRP A 20 2.02 2.19 11.57
CA TRP A 20 1.18 3.39 11.55
C TRP A 20 0.63 3.71 10.15
N ASP A 21 1.37 3.42 9.09
CA ASP A 21 0.89 3.63 7.71
C ASP A 21 -0.26 2.70 7.36
N LEU A 22 -0.19 1.46 7.83
CA LEU A 22 -1.19 0.43 7.56
C LEU A 22 -2.47 0.70 8.35
N LEU A 23 -2.34 1.13 9.61
CA LEU A 23 -3.48 1.57 10.42
C LEU A 23 -4.16 2.81 9.81
N ALA A 24 -3.39 3.75 9.28
CA ALA A 24 -3.92 4.92 8.60
C ALA A 24 -4.67 4.53 7.30
N ALA A 25 -4.11 3.63 6.50
CA ALA A 25 -4.75 3.12 5.29
C ALA A 25 -6.08 2.41 5.60
N ARG A 26 -6.08 1.56 6.63
CA ARG A 26 -7.29 0.87 7.10
C ARG A 26 -8.37 1.86 7.55
N ARG A 27 -7.99 2.93 8.26
CA ARG A 27 -8.92 4.00 8.65
C ARG A 27 -9.46 4.77 7.44
N ALA A 28 -8.68 4.88 6.37
CA ALA A 28 -9.09 5.50 5.11
C ALA A 28 -9.85 4.55 4.17
N GLY A 29 -10.05 3.28 4.56
CA GLY A 29 -10.69 2.27 3.70
C GLY A 29 -9.86 1.92 2.45
N MET A 30 -8.55 2.12 2.51
CA MET A 30 -7.62 1.86 1.41
C MET A 30 -6.89 0.54 1.61
N LEU A 31 -6.59 -0.15 0.51
CA LEU A 31 -5.63 -1.26 0.53
C LEU A 31 -4.24 -0.72 0.87
N SER A 32 -3.43 -1.57 1.52
CA SER A 32 -2.07 -1.18 1.90
C SER A 32 -1.06 -2.31 1.70
N VAL A 33 0.17 -1.93 1.40
CA VAL A 33 1.32 -2.84 1.25
C VAL A 33 2.45 -2.40 2.18
N GLY A 34 3.05 -3.38 2.86
CA GLY A 34 4.19 -3.18 3.76
C GLY A 34 5.53 -3.30 3.05
N LEU A 35 6.54 -2.53 3.48
CA LEU A 35 7.95 -2.72 3.09
C LEU A 35 8.81 -3.04 4.32
N LEU A 36 9.73 -4.00 4.20
CA LEU A 36 10.67 -4.35 5.27
C LEU A 36 11.84 -3.36 5.41
N SER A 37 11.92 -2.35 4.55
CA SER A 37 12.99 -1.34 4.57
C SER A 37 13.01 -0.46 5.82
N GLY A 38 11.90 -0.36 6.56
CA GLY A 38 11.75 0.49 7.75
C GLY A 38 12.19 -0.15 9.07
N GLY A 39 12.60 -1.42 9.04
CA GLY A 39 13.04 -2.16 10.23
C GLY A 39 11.91 -2.83 11.04
N TYR A 40 10.65 -2.71 10.60
CA TYR A 40 9.54 -3.51 11.13
C TYR A 40 9.51 -4.91 10.52
N GLY A 41 9.18 -5.90 11.33
CA GLY A 41 9.07 -7.28 10.90
C GLY A 41 7.83 -7.53 10.04
N GLU A 42 7.92 -8.50 9.13
CA GLU A 42 6.82 -8.92 8.25
C GLU A 42 5.53 -9.22 9.04
N ASN A 43 5.65 -9.95 10.15
CA ASN A 43 4.51 -10.30 11.00
C ASN A 43 3.80 -9.07 11.59
N GLU A 44 4.55 -8.01 11.95
CA GLU A 44 3.98 -6.79 12.52
C GLU A 44 3.18 -6.03 11.46
N LEU A 45 3.72 -5.96 10.24
CA LEU A 45 3.06 -5.31 9.11
C LEU A 45 1.82 -6.10 8.68
N LEU A 46 1.88 -7.43 8.61
CA LEU A 46 0.72 -8.26 8.31
C LEU A 46 -0.38 -8.13 9.38
N ALA A 47 0.00 -8.17 10.66
CA ALA A 47 -0.94 -8.00 11.77
C ALA A 47 -1.61 -6.61 11.78
N ALA A 48 -0.89 -5.58 11.30
CA ALA A 48 -1.42 -4.22 11.15
C ALA A 48 -2.39 -4.06 9.96
N GLY A 49 -2.46 -5.05 9.06
CA GLY A 49 -3.40 -5.08 7.94
C GLY A 49 -2.77 -4.84 6.56
N ALA A 50 -1.45 -5.07 6.41
CA ALA A 50 -0.84 -5.12 5.08
C ALA A 50 -1.44 -6.27 4.25
N TYR A 51 -1.83 -5.97 3.02
CA TYR A 51 -2.31 -6.96 2.04
C TYR A 51 -1.17 -7.88 1.57
N ARG A 52 0.00 -7.29 1.31
CA ARG A 52 1.27 -7.98 1.04
C ARG A 52 2.41 -7.19 1.69
N VAL A 53 3.53 -7.86 1.92
CA VAL A 53 4.77 -7.25 2.39
C VAL A 53 5.87 -7.58 1.39
N TYR A 54 6.68 -6.58 1.03
CA TYR A 54 7.84 -6.75 0.14
C TYR A 54 9.12 -6.37 0.86
N ARG A 55 10.24 -6.89 0.37
CA ARG A 55 11.55 -6.59 0.98
C ARG A 55 11.90 -5.11 0.87
N ASP A 56 11.70 -4.53 -0.31
CA ASP A 56 12.04 -3.17 -0.63
C ASP A 56 11.18 -2.64 -1.80
N ALA A 57 11.39 -1.36 -2.16
CA ALA A 57 10.65 -0.73 -3.24
C ALA A 57 10.93 -1.34 -4.62
N ALA A 58 12.12 -1.92 -4.86
CA ALA A 58 12.43 -2.57 -6.12
C ALA A 58 11.67 -3.89 -6.26
N ASP A 59 11.53 -4.63 -5.16
CA ASP A 59 10.75 -5.85 -5.09
C ASP A 59 9.25 -5.60 -5.29
N LEU A 60 8.73 -4.52 -4.68
CA LEU A 60 7.38 -4.04 -4.97
C LEU A 60 7.24 -3.66 -6.45
N HIS A 61 8.19 -2.91 -7.01
CA HIS A 61 8.13 -2.46 -8.41
C HIS A 61 8.02 -3.63 -9.39
N ARG A 62 8.81 -4.69 -9.19
CA ARG A 62 8.72 -5.93 -9.98
C ARG A 62 7.36 -6.64 -9.87
N SER A 63 6.64 -6.40 -8.78
CA SER A 63 5.37 -7.06 -8.47
C SER A 63 4.15 -6.20 -8.80
N LEU A 64 4.33 -4.98 -9.34
CA LEU A 64 3.22 -4.08 -9.67
C LEU A 64 2.28 -4.65 -10.74
N ASP A 65 2.82 -5.43 -11.68
CA ASP A 65 2.07 -6.15 -12.70
C ASP A 65 1.13 -7.19 -12.08
N GLU A 66 1.60 -7.94 -11.08
CA GLU A 66 0.80 -8.94 -10.36
C GLU A 66 -0.31 -8.33 -9.50
N LEU A 67 -0.08 -7.12 -8.99
CA LEU A 67 -1.05 -6.39 -8.18
C LEU A 67 -2.15 -5.75 -9.04
N GLY A 68 -2.05 -5.78 -10.37
CA GLY A 68 -3.03 -5.17 -11.28
C GLY A 68 -3.09 -3.64 -11.13
N VAL A 69 -1.99 -3.01 -10.70
CA VAL A 69 -1.90 -1.56 -10.46
C VAL A 69 -1.46 -0.79 -11.72
N LEU A 70 -0.88 -1.50 -12.69
CA LEU A 70 -0.49 -0.95 -13.98
C LEU A 70 -1.63 -1.12 -15.01
N PRO A 71 -1.93 -0.10 -15.83
CA PRO A 71 -2.98 -0.14 -16.85
C PRO A 71 -2.65 -1.05 -18.03
#